data_AF-A0A453FG78-F1
#
_entry.id   AF-A0A453FG78-F1
#
_cell.length_a   1.000
_cell.length_b   1.000
_cell.length_c   1.000
_cell.angle_alpha   90.00
_cell.angle_beta   90.00
_cell.angle_gamma   90.00
#
_symmetry.space_group_name_H-M   'P 1'
#
loop_
_entity.id
_entity.type
_entity.pdbx_description
1 polymer ?
#
loop_
_entity_poly.entity_id
_entity_poly.type
_entity_poly.pdbx_seq_one_letter_code
_entity_poly.pdbx_strand_id
1 'polypeptide(L)'
;MGSECKGHQPQDDGGVAPFVAKTFHMGFRKVDPDVWEFAHESFLRGQAKLLPLIVRKKKRAGAGAAGRELCEEEEEVRGTIQAVQRLRDERRGMEEELQAMDRRLRAAENRPGQMMAFLGKLADDPGVVLRAMVAKKEELAAAGAGGKYS
;
A
#
# COMPACT_ATOMS: atom_id res chain seq x y z
N MET A 1 12.61 29.89 -16.98
CA MET A 1 13.97 29.51 -16.51
C MET A 1 14.11 29.95 -15.07
N GLY A 2 13.59 29.14 -14.13
CA GLY A 2 13.67 29.41 -12.70
C GLY A 2 15.11 29.23 -12.22
N SER A 3 15.57 30.07 -11.31
CA SER A 3 16.91 29.93 -10.76
C SER A 3 16.84 29.03 -9.53
N GLU A 4 17.31 27.80 -9.71
CA GLU A 4 17.47 26.80 -8.66
C GLU A 4 18.57 27.24 -7.70
N CYS A 5 18.26 27.20 -6.41
CA CYS A 5 19.20 27.54 -5.35
C CYS A 5 19.43 26.28 -4.54
N LYS A 6 20.47 25.53 -4.95
CA LYS A 6 20.82 24.24 -4.35
C LYS A 6 21.42 24.49 -2.98
N GLY A 7 20.64 24.28 -1.93
CA GLY A 7 21.14 24.35 -0.55
C GLY A 7 22.01 23.12 -0.24
N HIS A 8 23.18 23.33 0.35
CA HIS A 8 23.95 22.24 0.93
C HIS A 8 23.29 21.80 2.23
N GLN A 9 23.13 20.49 2.44
CA GLN A 9 22.51 19.94 3.65
C GLN A 9 23.32 20.34 4.89
N PRO A 10 22.74 21.10 5.83
CA PRO A 10 23.42 21.37 7.09
C PRO A 10 23.45 20.08 7.91
N GLN A 11 24.66 19.61 8.23
CA GLN A 11 24.85 18.69 9.34
C GLN A 11 24.47 19.44 10.62
N ASP A 12 23.43 18.96 11.32
CA ASP A 12 23.40 18.74 12.78
C ASP A 12 21.96 18.75 13.35
N ASP A 13 21.71 17.73 14.18
CA ASP A 13 20.85 17.68 15.36
C ASP A 13 19.38 18.13 15.27
N GLY A 14 18.54 17.31 14.63
CA GLY A 14 17.10 17.16 14.99
C GLY A 14 16.19 18.39 14.85
N GLY A 15 16.72 19.53 14.39
CA GLY A 15 16.00 20.79 14.20
C GLY A 15 16.11 21.30 12.77
N VAL A 16 15.12 22.07 12.33
CA VAL A 16 15.18 22.73 11.03
C VAL A 16 16.22 23.84 11.08
N ALA A 17 17.21 23.80 10.18
CA ALA A 17 18.29 24.78 10.16
C ALA A 17 17.76 26.24 10.08
N PRO A 18 18.32 27.19 10.84
CA PRO A 18 17.84 28.58 10.88
C PRO A 18 17.78 29.26 9.50
N PHE A 19 18.66 28.87 8.58
CA PHE A 19 18.66 29.32 7.19
C PHE A 19 17.40 28.89 6.43
N VAL A 20 16.98 27.63 6.60
CA VAL A 20 15.75 27.10 6.00
C VAL A 20 14.54 27.83 6.56
N ALA A 21 14.49 28.08 7.88
CA ALA A 21 13.41 28.88 8.44
C ALA A 21 13.36 30.28 7.80
N LYS A 22 14.53 30.91 7.53
CA LYS A 22 14.61 32.23 6.89
C LYS A 22 14.07 32.22 5.45
N THR A 23 14.33 31.19 4.64
CA THR A 23 13.87 31.13 3.24
C THR A 23 12.35 31.18 3.16
N PHE A 24 11.66 30.43 4.02
CA PHE A 24 10.19 30.47 4.11
C PHE A 24 9.65 31.85 4.47
N HIS A 25 10.28 32.56 5.42
CA HIS A 25 9.87 33.92 5.80
C HIS A 25 10.09 34.95 4.69
N MET A 26 11.01 34.69 3.77
CA MET A 26 11.28 35.55 2.61
C MET A 26 10.46 35.14 1.38
N GLY A 27 9.52 34.19 1.52
CA GLY A 27 8.60 33.80 0.46
C GLY A 27 9.14 32.75 -0.52
N PHE A 28 10.25 32.09 -0.20
CA PHE A 28 10.77 30.99 -1.03
C PHE A 28 9.91 29.75 -0.85
N ARG A 29 9.62 29.04 -1.95
CA ARG A 29 8.84 27.79 -1.99
C ARG A 29 9.76 26.60 -2.24
N LYS A 30 9.42 25.45 -1.66
CA LYS A 30 10.12 24.18 -1.87
C LYS A 30 9.77 23.65 -3.26
N VAL A 31 10.78 23.32 -4.07
CA VAL A 31 10.59 22.86 -5.46
C VAL A 31 10.50 21.35 -5.51
N ASP A 32 11.36 20.65 -4.77
CA ASP A 32 11.41 19.19 -4.72
C ASP A 32 11.24 18.67 -3.30
N PRO A 33 10.41 17.63 -3.07
CA PRO A 33 10.15 17.07 -1.75
C PRO A 33 11.38 16.40 -1.13
N ASP A 34 12.24 15.80 -1.96
CA ASP A 34 13.37 14.96 -1.53
C ASP A 34 14.72 15.69 -1.54
N VAL A 35 14.77 16.90 -2.08
CA VAL A 35 16.00 17.71 -2.16
C VAL A 35 15.75 19.07 -1.49
N TRP A 36 16.79 19.64 -0.89
CA TRP A 36 16.74 20.96 -0.26
C TRP A 36 16.84 22.08 -1.31
N GLU A 37 15.86 22.13 -2.22
CA GLU A 37 15.79 23.09 -3.31
C GLU A 37 14.61 24.05 -3.13
N PHE A 38 14.93 25.34 -3.23
CA PHE A 38 13.98 26.43 -3.02
C PHE A 38 14.03 27.41 -4.18
N ALA A 39 12.86 27.94 -4.56
CA ALA A 39 12.72 28.94 -5.61
C ALA A 39 11.91 30.15 -5.17
N HIS A 40 12.23 31.30 -5.77
CA HIS A 40 11.49 32.55 -5.64
C HIS A 40 11.49 33.29 -6.98
N GLU A 41 10.35 33.84 -7.38
CA GLU A 41 10.14 34.46 -8.71
C GLU A 41 11.13 35.60 -8.98
N SER A 42 11.38 36.42 -7.96
CA SER A 42 12.33 37.54 -8.01
C SER A 42 13.78 37.17 -7.65
N PHE A 43 14.10 35.89 -7.45
CA PHE A 43 15.47 35.44 -7.16
C PHE A 43 16.05 34.72 -8.37
N LEU A 44 16.61 35.50 -9.31
CA LEU A 44 17.21 34.96 -10.53
C LEU A 44 18.73 35.17 -10.59
N ARG A 45 19.47 34.13 -11.00
CA ARG A 45 20.93 34.18 -11.12
C ARG A 45 21.35 35.31 -12.07
N GLY A 46 22.23 36.18 -11.61
CA GLY A 46 22.73 37.32 -12.38
C GLY A 46 21.77 38.52 -12.45
N GLN A 47 20.63 38.50 -11.78
CA GLN A 47 19.65 39.60 -11.79
C GLN A 47 19.49 40.26 -10.41
N ALA A 48 20.55 40.93 -9.94
CA ALA A 48 20.55 41.62 -8.65
C ALA A 48 19.45 42.70 -8.52
N LYS A 49 19.00 43.26 -9.65
CA LYS A 49 17.90 44.24 -9.72
C LYS A 49 16.55 43.73 -9.20
N LEU A 50 16.36 42.42 -9.13
CA LEU A 50 15.12 41.80 -8.64
C LEU A 50 15.15 41.53 -7.13
N LEU A 51 16.33 41.54 -6.50
CA LEU A 51 16.47 41.29 -5.06
C LEU A 51 15.65 42.25 -4.17
N PRO A 52 15.49 43.55 -4.50
CA PRO A 52 14.64 44.45 -3.71
C PRO A 52 13.16 44.05 -3.67
N LEU A 53 12.70 43.24 -4.63
CA LEU A 53 11.33 42.73 -4.66
C LEU A 53 11.10 41.57 -3.67
N ILE A 54 12.17 40.98 -3.13
CA ILE A 54 12.10 39.90 -2.16
C ILE A 54 11.96 40.51 -0.76
N VAL A 55 10.71 40.74 -0.35
CA VAL A 55 10.39 41.31 0.96
C VAL A 55 9.98 40.23 1.94
N ARG A 56 10.37 40.39 3.21
CA ARG A 56 9.93 39.49 4.28
C ARG A 56 8.41 39.47 4.35
N LYS A 57 7.81 38.29 4.29
CA LYS A 57 6.37 38.10 4.48
C LYS A 57 6.04 38.58 5.90
N LYS A 58 5.36 39.74 6.01
CA LYS A 58 4.90 40.28 7.28
C LYS A 58 3.94 39.25 7.87
N LYS A 59 4.25 38.67 9.04
CA LYS A 59 3.27 37.90 9.81
C LYS A 59 2.13 38.86 10.13
N ARG A 60 1.05 38.78 9.36
CA ARG A 60 -0.18 39.50 9.69
C ARG A 60 -0.75 38.78 10.92
N ALA A 61 -0.81 39.49 12.04
CA ALA A 61 -1.76 39.11 13.09
C ALA A 61 -3.15 39.24 12.44
N GLY A 62 -3.72 38.11 12.04
CA GLY A 62 -4.91 38.05 11.18
C GLY A 62 -4.57 37.54 9.77
N ALA A 63 -5.11 36.36 9.46
CA ALA A 63 -5.00 35.61 8.21
C ALA A 63 -4.71 36.46 6.96
N GLY A 64 -3.58 36.20 6.30
CA GLY A 64 -3.26 36.82 5.02
C GLY A 64 -2.47 35.85 4.14
N ALA A 65 -3.06 35.49 2.99
CA ALA A 65 -2.51 34.81 1.81
C ALA A 65 -1.65 33.53 2.03
N ALA A 66 -0.59 33.53 2.85
CA ALA A 66 0.14 32.33 3.28
C ALA A 66 -0.77 31.31 3.99
N GLY A 67 -1.64 31.78 4.87
CA GLY A 67 -2.60 30.91 5.55
C GLY A 67 -3.68 30.40 4.60
N ARG A 68 -3.89 31.06 3.45
CA ARG A 68 -4.86 30.63 2.45
C ARG A 68 -4.29 29.47 1.63
N GLU A 69 -3.05 29.62 1.15
CA GLU A 69 -2.31 28.57 0.42
C GLU A 69 -2.09 27.31 1.30
N LEU A 70 -1.70 27.48 2.57
CA LEU A 70 -1.56 26.36 3.50
C LEU A 70 -2.90 25.71 3.86
N CYS A 71 -3.97 26.49 4.05
CA CYS A 71 -5.30 25.91 4.30
C CYS A 71 -5.89 25.23 3.05
N GLU A 72 -5.60 25.75 1.85
CA GLU A 72 -6.00 25.13 0.58
C GLU A 72 -5.26 23.80 0.38
N GLU A 73 -3.96 23.76 0.67
CA GLU A 73 -3.16 22.52 0.65
C GLU A 73 -3.62 21.53 1.73
N GLU A 74 -4.00 22.01 2.93
CA GLU A 74 -4.50 21.17 4.03
C GLU A 74 -5.90 20.57 3.72
N GLU A 75 -6.79 21.34 3.08
CA GLU A 75 -8.08 20.84 2.56
C GLU A 75 -7.89 19.83 1.43
N GLU A 76 -6.94 20.06 0.52
CA GLU A 76 -6.60 19.12 -0.56
C GLU A 76 -6.01 17.81 -0.01
N VAL A 77 -5.10 17.90 0.95
CA VAL A 77 -4.55 16.74 1.67
C VAL A 77 -5.66 15.98 2.41
N ARG A 78 -6.60 16.68 3.05
CA ARG A 78 -7.75 16.04 3.70
C ARG A 78 -8.66 15.34 2.68
N GLY A 79 -8.90 15.96 1.52
CA GLY A 79 -9.68 15.38 0.43
C GLY A 79 -9.03 14.13 -0.16
N THR A 80 -7.72 14.16 -0.38
CA THR A 80 -6.94 13.01 -0.88
C THR A 80 -6.92 11.87 0.14
N ILE A 81 -6.77 12.15 1.43
CA ILE A 81 -6.86 11.12 2.49
C ILE A 81 -8.22 10.44 2.47
N GLN A 82 -9.33 11.19 2.37
CA GLN A 82 -10.67 10.60 2.26
C GLN A 82 -10.84 9.75 0.98
N ALA A 83 -10.34 10.23 -0.15
CA ALA A 83 -10.40 9.47 -1.41
C ALA A 83 -9.62 8.15 -1.30
N VAL A 84 -8.42 8.18 -0.71
CA VAL A 84 -7.60 6.98 -0.47
C VAL A 84 -8.30 6.01 0.47
N GLN A 85 -8.97 6.49 1.51
CA GLN A 85 -9.75 5.63 2.42
C GLN A 85 -10.89 4.94 1.68
N ARG A 86 -11.69 5.68 0.90
CA ARG A 86 -12.79 5.10 0.09
C ARG A 86 -12.28 4.03 -0.87
N LEU A 87 -11.18 4.30 -1.58
CA LEU A 87 -10.57 3.34 -2.49
C LEU A 87 -10.08 2.08 -1.76
N ARG A 88 -9.56 2.22 -0.54
CA ARG A 88 -9.16 1.06 0.28
C ARG A 88 -10.36 0.23 0.72
N ASP A 89 -11.48 0.87 1.04
CA ASP A 89 -12.70 0.18 1.42
C ASP A 89 -13.31 -0.56 0.22
N GLU A 90 -13.36 0.07 -0.95
CA GLU A 90 -13.77 -0.58 -2.20
C GLU A 90 -12.88 -1.78 -2.53
N ARG A 91 -11.56 -1.60 -2.44
CA ARG A 91 -10.60 -2.69 -2.68
C ARG A 91 -10.83 -3.86 -1.71
N ARG A 92 -11.10 -3.58 -0.43
CA ARG A 92 -11.41 -4.59 0.59
C ARG A 92 -12.67 -5.37 0.22
N GLY A 93 -13.74 -4.68 -0.19
CA GLY A 93 -14.97 -5.34 -0.63
C GLY A 93 -14.75 -6.28 -1.82
N MET A 94 -13.97 -5.85 -2.81
CA MET A 94 -13.60 -6.70 -3.95
C MET A 94 -12.75 -7.91 -3.54
N GLU A 95 -11.79 -7.72 -2.62
CA GLU A 95 -11.00 -8.83 -2.06
C GLU A 95 -11.88 -9.86 -1.34
N GLU A 96 -12.90 -9.42 -0.60
CA GLU A 96 -13.87 -10.31 0.06
C GLU A 96 -14.70 -11.10 -0.95
N GLU A 97 -15.15 -10.46 -2.04
CA GLU A 97 -15.88 -11.13 -3.12
C GLU A 97 -15.02 -12.20 -3.81
N LEU A 98 -13.75 -11.89 -4.09
CA LEU A 98 -12.79 -12.84 -4.65
C LEU A 98 -12.57 -14.04 -3.72
N GLN A 99 -12.44 -13.80 -2.41
CA GLN A 99 -12.33 -14.91 -1.44
C GLN A 99 -13.58 -15.78 -1.41
N ALA A 100 -14.77 -15.18 -1.52
CA ALA A 100 -16.02 -15.94 -1.60
C ALA A 100 -16.08 -16.78 -2.88
N MET A 101 -15.62 -16.24 -4.01
CA MET A 101 -15.51 -16.96 -5.27
C MET A 101 -14.51 -18.11 -5.19
N ASP A 102 -13.32 -17.92 -4.63
CA ASP A 102 -12.31 -18.97 -4.46
C ASP A 102 -12.84 -20.15 -3.65
N ARG A 103 -13.54 -19.88 -2.53
CA ARG A 103 -14.17 -20.94 -1.73
C ARG A 103 -15.19 -21.74 -2.53
N ARG A 104 -16.00 -21.06 -3.37
CA ARG A 104 -17.00 -21.71 -4.23
C ARG A 104 -16.34 -22.54 -5.32
N LEU A 105 -15.29 -22.03 -5.96
CA LEU A 105 -14.53 -22.76 -6.97
C LEU A 105 -13.92 -24.03 -6.36
N ARG A 106 -13.23 -23.92 -5.23
CA ARG A 106 -12.68 -25.10 -4.52
C ARG A 106 -13.75 -26.12 -4.17
N ALA A 107 -14.91 -25.67 -3.70
CA ALA A 107 -16.02 -26.56 -3.40
C ALA A 107 -16.54 -27.28 -4.65
N ALA A 108 -16.64 -26.59 -5.79
CA ALA A 108 -17.05 -27.16 -7.06
C ALA A 108 -15.98 -28.11 -7.66
N GLU A 109 -14.71 -27.79 -7.49
CA GLU A 109 -13.57 -28.52 -8.07
C GLU A 109 -13.12 -29.72 -7.22
N ASN A 110 -13.42 -29.74 -5.92
CA ASN A 110 -12.98 -30.81 -5.03
C ASN A 110 -13.47 -32.20 -5.45
N ARG A 111 -14.74 -32.35 -5.81
CA ARG A 111 -15.31 -33.68 -6.16
C ARG A 111 -14.79 -34.19 -7.51
N PRO A 112 -14.80 -33.39 -8.60
CA PRO A 112 -14.14 -33.79 -9.85
C PRO A 112 -12.64 -34.03 -9.68
N GLY A 113 -11.93 -33.20 -8.91
CA GLY A 113 -10.49 -33.36 -8.67
C GLY A 113 -10.15 -34.66 -7.94
N GLN A 114 -10.89 -35.02 -6.90
CA GLN A 114 -10.71 -36.31 -6.21
C GLN A 114 -11.03 -37.50 -7.10
N MET A 115 -12.08 -37.40 -7.92
CA MET A 115 -12.43 -38.44 -8.88
C MET A 115 -11.34 -38.62 -9.94
N MET A 116 -10.81 -37.54 -10.49
CA MET A 116 -9.70 -37.59 -11.45
C MET A 116 -8.43 -38.16 -10.82
N ALA A 117 -8.11 -37.80 -9.57
CA ALA A 117 -6.99 -38.39 -8.84
C ALA A 117 -7.17 -39.89 -8.60
N PHE A 118 -8.39 -40.34 -8.32
CA PHE A 118 -8.70 -41.78 -8.20
C PHE A 118 -8.56 -42.50 -9.55
N LEU A 119 -9.13 -41.94 -10.62
CA LEU A 119 -9.02 -42.50 -11.97
C LEU A 119 -7.56 -42.61 -12.43
N GLY A 120 -6.71 -41.64 -12.10
CA GLY A 120 -5.27 -41.73 -12.35
C GLY A 120 -4.63 -42.94 -11.67
N LYS A 121 -4.90 -43.15 -10.37
CA LYS A 121 -4.38 -44.30 -9.62
C LYS A 121 -4.86 -45.64 -10.19
N LEU A 122 -6.10 -45.70 -10.69
CA LEU A 122 -6.62 -46.90 -11.35
C LEU A 122 -5.96 -47.18 -12.69
N ALA A 123 -5.65 -46.12 -13.45
CA ALA A 123 -4.95 -46.24 -14.72
C ALA A 123 -3.52 -46.74 -14.52
N ASP A 124 -2.84 -46.27 -13.47
CA ASP A 124 -1.48 -46.69 -13.10
C ASP A 124 -1.43 -48.13 -12.56
N ASP A 125 -2.42 -48.52 -11.75
CA ASP A 125 -2.53 -49.86 -11.17
C ASP A 125 -3.99 -50.33 -11.10
N PRO A 126 -4.46 -51.08 -12.11
CA PRO A 126 -5.83 -51.58 -12.16
C PRO A 126 -6.18 -52.53 -10.99
N GLY A 127 -5.18 -53.17 -10.37
CA GLY A 127 -5.36 -54.15 -9.30
C GLY A 127 -5.57 -53.53 -7.91
N VAL A 128 -5.38 -52.22 -7.77
CA VAL A 128 -5.41 -51.53 -6.47
C VAL A 128 -6.77 -51.64 -5.76
N VAL A 129 -7.88 -51.62 -6.51
CA VAL A 129 -9.24 -51.72 -5.96
C VAL A 129 -9.51 -53.11 -5.44
N LEU A 130 -9.15 -54.15 -6.20
CA LEU A 130 -9.34 -55.53 -5.77
C LEU A 130 -8.61 -55.81 -4.45
N ARG A 131 -7.34 -55.36 -4.35
CA ARG A 131 -6.55 -55.52 -3.13
C ARG A 131 -7.13 -54.73 -1.95
N ALA A 132 -7.58 -53.50 -2.18
CA ALA A 132 -8.23 -52.70 -1.15
C ALA A 132 -9.55 -53.33 -0.64
N MET A 133 -10.35 -53.90 -1.54
CA MET A 133 -11.60 -54.59 -1.19
C MET A 133 -11.36 -55.87 -0.39
N VAL A 134 -10.34 -56.64 -0.75
CA VAL A 134 -9.94 -57.85 -0.01
C VAL A 134 -9.44 -57.48 1.38
N ALA A 135 -8.54 -56.49 1.49
CA ALA A 135 -8.04 -56.02 2.78
C ALA A 135 -9.16 -55.50 3.69
N LYS A 136 -10.13 -54.74 3.15
CA LYS A 136 -11.29 -54.26 3.93
C LYS A 136 -12.20 -55.40 4.39
N LYS A 137 -12.38 -56.44 3.58
CA LYS A 137 -13.17 -57.62 3.93
C LYS A 137 -12.51 -58.41 5.06
N GLU A 138 -11.18 -58.54 5.04
CA GLU A 138 -10.40 -59.18 6.10
C GLU A 138 -10.45 -58.38 7.41
N GLU A 139 -10.37 -57.05 7.33
CA GLU A 139 -10.47 -56.16 8.50
C GLU A 139 -11.84 -56.25 9.20
N LEU A 140 -12.93 -56.29 8.42
CA LEU A 140 -14.29 -56.47 8.94
C LEU A 140 -14.52 -57.87 9.53
N ALA A 141 -13.92 -58.90 8.93
CA ALA A 141 -13.98 -60.26 9.46
C ALA A 141 -13.21 -60.40 10.79
N ALA A 142 -12.06 -59.71 10.92
CA ALA A 142 -11.29 -59.67 12.16
C ALA A 142 -12.03 -58.92 13.28
N ALA A 143 -12.71 -57.81 12.97
CA ALA A 143 -13.50 -57.05 13.95
C ALA A 143 -14.72 -57.83 14.48
N GLY A 144 -15.31 -58.72 13.66
CA GLY A 144 -16.44 -59.57 14.06
C GLY A 144 -16.07 -60.80 14.90
N ALA A 145 -14.80 -61.20 14.92
CA ALA A 145 -14.34 -62.40 15.63
C ALA A 145 -14.02 -62.17 17.12
N GLY A 146 -13.83 -60.91 17.55
CA GLY A 146 -13.46 -60.56 18.93
C GLY A 146 -14.60 -60.54 19.96
N GLY A 147 -15.85 -60.75 19.57
CA GLY A 147 -17.04 -60.59 20.44
C GLY A 147 -17.60 -61.88 21.05
N LYS A 148 -16.91 -63.03 20.95
CA LYS A 148 -17.46 -64.34 21.34
C LYS A 148 -16.67 -65.06 22.44
N TYR A 149 -16.12 -64.35 23.41
CA TYR A 149 -15.66 -64.95 24.67
C TYR A 149 -15.77 -63.89 25.79
N SER A 150 -16.97 -63.74 26.35
CA SER A 150 -17.24 -63.07 27.62
C SER A 150 -18.46 -63.68 28.27
#